data_AF-F9VX43-F1
#
_entry.id   AF-F9VX43-F1
#
_cell.length_a   1.000
_cell.length_b   1.000
_cell.length_c   1.000
_cell.angle_alpha   90.00
_cell.angle_beta   90.00
_cell.angle_gamma   90.00
#
_symmetry.space_group_name_H-M   'P 1'
#
loop_
_entity.id
_entity.type
_entity.pdbx_description
1 polymer ?
#
loop_
_entity_poly.entity_id
_entity_poly.type
_entity_poly.pdbx_seq_one_letter_code
_entity_poly.pdbx_strand_id
1 'polypeptide(L)'
;MTLTQPMEVDELACGCESGFATAISMAEAAADRNPAWWNEIRTGADDALDAAYCSSKLLGALLQSAAHRLGVPSADIWAHIRRTGELPLQITPDGQL
;
A
#
# COMPACT_ATOMS: atom_id res chain seq x y z
N MET A 1 -30.50 -32.08 -24.33
CA MET A 1 -30.58 -31.94 -22.86
C MET A 1 -29.19 -31.61 -22.37
N THR A 2 -28.93 -30.33 -22.13
CA THR A 2 -27.67 -29.86 -21.53
C THR A 2 -28.06 -29.25 -20.20
N LEU A 3 -27.64 -29.87 -19.11
CA LEU A 3 -27.80 -29.34 -17.76
C LEU A 3 -26.81 -28.19 -17.61
N THR A 4 -27.31 -26.97 -17.73
CA THR A 4 -26.60 -25.77 -17.28
C THR A 4 -26.52 -25.86 -15.76
N GLN A 5 -25.37 -26.30 -15.23
CA GLN A 5 -25.11 -26.20 -13.80
C GLN A 5 -25.14 -24.71 -13.41
N PRO A 6 -25.79 -24.34 -12.29
CA PRO A 6 -25.64 -22.99 -11.76
C PRO A 6 -24.16 -22.83 -11.38
N MET A 7 -23.53 -21.77 -11.89
CA MET A 7 -22.28 -21.29 -11.30
C MET A 7 -22.58 -21.00 -9.83
N GLU A 8 -22.10 -21.87 -8.94
CA GLU A 8 -21.98 -21.53 -7.54
C GLU A 8 -21.09 -20.28 -7.50
N VAL A 9 -21.68 -19.19 -7.02
CA VAL A 9 -20.95 -17.98 -6.66
C VAL A 9 -20.20 -18.34 -5.39
N ASP A 10 -19.14 -19.11 -5.57
CA ASP A 10 -18.30 -19.68 -4.54
C ASP A 10 -17.65 -18.53 -3.76
N GLU A 11 -18.19 -18.28 -2.55
CA GLU A 11 -17.51 -17.79 -1.34
C GLU A 11 -16.35 -16.78 -1.42
N LEU A 12 -16.27 -15.91 -2.44
CA LEU A 12 -15.31 -14.78 -2.46
C LEU A 12 -15.60 -13.72 -1.38
N ALA A 13 -16.70 -13.86 -0.64
CA ALA A 13 -17.03 -12.99 0.49
C ALA A 13 -16.19 -13.29 1.75
N CYS A 14 -15.61 -14.49 1.89
CA CYS A 14 -14.95 -14.89 3.14
C CYS A 14 -13.52 -14.32 3.32
N GLY A 15 -12.81 -13.96 2.24
CA GLY A 15 -11.48 -13.34 2.30
C GLY A 15 -11.45 -11.82 2.17
N CYS A 16 -12.53 -11.23 1.64
CA CYS A 16 -12.64 -9.78 1.44
C CYS A 16 -12.60 -9.01 2.78
N GLU A 17 -13.33 -9.50 3.78
CA GLU A 17 -13.44 -8.83 5.08
C GLU A 17 -12.13 -8.88 5.87
N SER A 18 -11.42 -10.02 5.86
CA SER A 18 -10.13 -10.17 6.54
C SER A 18 -9.04 -9.35 5.88
N GLY A 19 -8.98 -9.34 4.54
CA GLY A 19 -8.05 -8.50 3.78
C GLY A 19 -8.32 -7.01 3.99
N PHE A 20 -9.60 -6.61 4.05
CA PHE A 20 -10.00 -5.22 4.33
C PHE A 20 -9.66 -4.78 5.77
N ALA A 21 -9.93 -5.62 6.76
CA ALA A 21 -9.55 -5.35 8.15
C ALA A 21 -8.02 -5.23 8.29
N THR A 22 -7.27 -6.12 7.63
CA THR A 22 -5.80 -6.07 7.57
C THR A 22 -5.32 -4.74 6.97
N ALA A 23 -5.93 -4.30 5.87
CA ALA A 23 -5.62 -3.03 5.24
C ALA A 23 -5.84 -1.83 6.17
N ILE A 24 -6.95 -1.82 6.91
CA ILE A 24 -7.27 -0.76 7.88
C ILE A 24 -6.24 -0.76 9.01
N SER A 25 -5.98 -1.90 9.65
CA SER A 25 -5.00 -1.98 10.74
C SER A 25 -3.60 -1.59 10.29
N MET A 26 -3.19 -1.95 9.06
CA MET A 26 -1.93 -1.48 8.48
C MET A 26 -1.95 0.05 8.33
N ALA A 27 -3.03 0.63 7.78
CA ALA A 27 -3.15 2.07 7.64
C ALA A 27 -3.09 2.81 8.98
N GLU A 28 -3.73 2.28 10.03
CA GLU A 28 -3.66 2.82 11.38
C GLU A 28 -2.24 2.75 11.95
N ALA A 29 -1.56 1.62 11.80
CA ALA A 29 -0.17 1.46 12.22
C ALA A 29 0.78 2.44 11.51
N ALA A 30 0.54 2.71 10.23
CA ALA A 30 1.28 3.73 9.49
C ALA A 30 0.97 5.15 9.98
N ALA A 31 -0.30 5.46 10.28
CA ALA A 31 -0.71 6.77 10.80
C ALA A 31 -0.05 7.06 12.16
N ASP A 32 0.02 6.05 13.04
CA ASP A 32 0.65 6.13 14.36
C ASP A 32 2.19 6.04 14.31
N ARG A 33 2.78 5.90 13.11
CA ARG A 33 4.23 5.73 12.89
C ARG A 33 4.81 4.60 13.75
N ASN A 34 4.07 3.50 13.89
CA ASN A 34 4.45 2.37 14.71
C ASN A 34 4.96 1.21 13.83
N PRO A 35 6.27 1.13 13.52
CA PRO A 35 6.81 0.10 12.65
C PRO A 35 6.78 -1.30 13.27
N ALA A 36 6.72 -1.42 14.61
CA ALA A 36 6.59 -2.71 15.27
C ALA A 36 5.19 -3.28 15.03
N TRP A 37 4.16 -2.48 15.29
CA TRP A 37 2.77 -2.87 15.03
C TRP A 37 2.50 -3.13 13.54
N TRP A 38 3.05 -2.29 12.66
CA TRP A 38 2.98 -2.52 11.21
C TRP A 38 3.59 -3.88 10.83
N ASN A 39 4.75 -4.23 11.40
CA ASN A 39 5.38 -5.50 11.13
C ASN A 39 4.60 -6.68 11.69
N GLU A 40 4.04 -6.55 12.90
CA GLU A 40 3.17 -7.56 13.50
C GLU A 40 1.99 -7.88 12.60
N ILE A 41 1.24 -6.87 12.15
CA ILE A 41 0.10 -7.04 11.23
C ILE A 41 0.57 -7.67 9.91
N ARG A 42 1.66 -7.16 9.32
CA ARG A 42 2.19 -7.68 8.05
C ARG A 42 2.63 -9.15 8.16
N THR A 43 3.21 -9.57 9.29
CA THR A 43 3.68 -10.95 9.50
C THR A 43 2.57 -11.90 9.97
N GLY A 44 1.52 -11.36 10.59
CA GLY A 44 0.38 -12.12 11.11
C GLY A 44 -0.81 -12.15 10.16
N ALA A 45 -0.74 -11.51 8.99
CA ALA A 45 -1.78 -11.59 7.97
C ALA A 45 -1.92 -13.03 7.47
N ASP A 46 -3.15 -13.55 7.52
CA ASP A 46 -3.48 -14.92 7.10
C ASP A 46 -3.11 -15.17 5.63
N ASP A 47 -3.21 -14.13 4.79
CA ASP A 47 -2.74 -14.14 3.41
C ASP A 47 -1.57 -13.16 3.22
N ALA A 48 -0.39 -13.72 2.93
CA ALA A 48 0.81 -12.94 2.60
C ALA A 48 0.61 -12.05 1.34
N LEU A 49 -0.29 -12.44 0.43
CA LEU A 49 -0.63 -11.65 -0.75
C LEU A 49 -1.43 -10.41 -0.39
N ASP A 50 -2.32 -10.47 0.61
CA ASP A 50 -3.10 -9.31 1.06
C ASP A 50 -2.21 -8.27 1.71
N ALA A 51 -1.29 -8.68 2.59
CA ALA A 51 -0.33 -7.77 3.20
C ALA A 51 0.59 -7.11 2.16
N ALA A 52 1.02 -7.87 1.14
CA ALA A 52 1.81 -7.36 0.03
C ALA A 52 1.01 -6.40 -0.86
N TYR A 53 -0.26 -6.71 -1.12
CA TYR A 53 -1.18 -5.86 -1.87
C TYR A 53 -1.44 -4.54 -1.14
N CYS A 54 -1.76 -4.59 0.15
CA CYS A 54 -1.99 -3.40 0.99
C CYS A 54 -0.75 -2.51 1.05
N SER A 55 0.43 -3.12 1.27
CA SER A 55 1.71 -2.40 1.24
C SER A 55 1.96 -1.72 -0.10
N SER A 56 1.68 -2.41 -1.21
CA SER A 56 1.86 -1.90 -2.57
C SER A 56 0.89 -0.76 -2.88
N LYS A 57 -0.37 -0.87 -2.44
CA LYS A 57 -1.38 0.19 -2.58
C LYS A 57 -1.00 1.45 -1.82
N LEU A 58 -0.58 1.31 -0.56
CA LEU A 58 -0.13 2.44 0.25
C LEU A 58 1.09 3.12 -0.38
N LEU A 59 2.08 2.33 -0.82
CA LEU A 59 3.25 2.86 -1.52
C LEU A 59 2.84 3.62 -2.80
N GLY A 60 1.93 3.07 -3.59
CA GLY A 60 1.39 3.74 -4.78
C GLY A 60 0.74 5.09 -4.46
N ALA A 61 -0.07 5.16 -3.41
CA ALA A 61 -0.70 6.41 -2.95
C ALA A 61 0.33 7.45 -2.48
N LEU A 62 1.37 7.01 -1.75
CA LEU A 62 2.46 7.89 -1.30
C LEU A 62 3.26 8.44 -2.48
N LEU A 63 3.60 7.58 -3.45
CA LEU A 63 4.30 7.97 -4.68
C LEU A 63 3.47 8.99 -5.46
N GLN A 64 2.17 8.73 -5.66
CA GLN A 64 1.27 9.62 -6.37
C GLN A 64 1.11 10.97 -5.65
N SER A 65 0.99 10.96 -4.32
CA SER A 65 0.93 12.19 -3.53
C SER A 65 2.21 13.03 -3.69
N ALA A 66 3.39 12.41 -3.59
CA ALA A 66 4.66 13.10 -3.74
C ALA A 66 4.86 13.64 -5.17
N ALA A 67 4.54 12.83 -6.19
CA ALA A 67 4.54 13.22 -7.59
C ALA A 67 3.67 14.45 -7.85
N HIS A 68 2.45 14.45 -7.33
CA HIS A 68 1.53 15.56 -7.44
C HIS A 68 2.06 16.84 -6.77
N ARG A 69 2.64 16.75 -5.57
CA ARG A 69 3.23 17.91 -4.87
C ARG A 69 4.45 18.49 -5.57
N LEU A 70 5.22 17.66 -6.26
CA LEU A 70 6.47 18.05 -6.91
C LEU A 70 6.30 18.36 -8.40
N GLY A 71 5.14 18.08 -8.99
CA GLY A 71 4.87 18.30 -10.41
C GLY A 71 5.67 17.37 -11.33
N VAL A 72 6.04 16.18 -10.85
CA VAL A 72 6.85 15.20 -11.60
C VAL A 72 6.15 13.84 -11.72
N PRO A 73 6.51 12.99 -12.69
CA PRO A 73 6.00 11.62 -12.78
C PRO A 73 6.29 10.77 -11.53
N SER A 74 5.34 9.91 -11.12
CA SER A 74 5.53 8.95 -10.01
C SER A 74 6.70 7.99 -10.24
N ALA A 75 7.02 7.70 -11.50
CA ALA A 75 8.18 6.88 -11.87
C ALA A 75 9.50 7.52 -11.43
N ASP A 76 9.61 8.85 -11.51
CA ASP A 76 10.81 9.59 -11.13
C ASP A 76 10.97 9.64 -9.61
N ILE A 77 9.85 9.79 -8.88
CA ILE A 77 9.82 9.66 -7.42
C ILE A 77 10.30 8.26 -7.00
N TRP A 78 9.78 7.21 -7.63
CA TRP A 78 10.18 5.85 -7.34
C TRP A 78 11.67 5.62 -7.63
N ALA A 79 12.17 6.13 -8.76
CA ALA A 79 13.59 6.03 -9.12
C ALA A 79 14.49 6.77 -8.10
N HIS A 80 14.03 7.89 -7.55
CA HIS A 80 14.72 8.60 -6.48
C HIS A 80 14.79 7.75 -5.20
N ILE A 81 13.64 7.29 -4.68
CA ILE A 81 13.58 6.45 -3.46
C ILE A 81 14.45 5.21 -3.60
N ARG A 82 14.42 4.53 -4.75
CA ARG A 82 15.25 3.35 -5.00
C ARG A 82 16.76 3.63 -4.94
N ARG A 83 17.17 4.87 -5.22
CA ARG A 83 18.58 5.29 -5.23
C ARG A 83 19.04 5.81 -3.87
N THR A 84 18.18 6.55 -3.17
CA THR A 84 18.54 7.27 -1.94
C THR A 84 18.00 6.62 -0.67
N GLY A 85 16.96 5.79 -0.78
CA GLY A 85 16.19 5.30 0.37
C GLY A 85 15.27 6.36 0.98
N GLU A 86 15.22 7.57 0.41
CA GLU A 86 14.52 8.71 1.00
C GLU A 86 13.32 9.12 0.14
N LEU A 87 12.21 9.48 0.79
CA LEU A 87 11.09 10.12 0.10
C LEU A 87 11.48 11.57 -0.21
N PRO A 88 11.37 12.05 -1.46
CA PRO A 88 11.66 13.44 -1.76
C PRO A 88 10.61 14.32 -1.07
N LEU A 89 11.01 14.91 0.05
CA LEU A 89 10.27 15.95 0.75
C LEU A 89 10.55 17.27 0.03
N GLN A 90 9.57 18.18 -0.04
CA GLN A 90 9.80 19.51 -0.60
C GLN A 90 10.98 20.16 0.13
N ILE A 91 12.11 20.31 -0.55
CA ILE A 91 13.13 21.28 -0.17
C ILE A 91 12.52 22.62 -0.54
N THR A 92 11.97 23.33 0.45
CA THR A 92 11.76 24.78 0.34
C THR A 92 13.06 25.41 -0.15
N PRO A 93 13.01 26.41 -1.06
CA PRO A 93 14.19 27.05 -1.60
C PRO A 93 14.82 27.98 -0.56
N ASP A 94 15.43 27.40 0.47
CA ASP A 94 16.31 28.10 1.41
C ASP A 94 17.44 27.16 1.82
N GLY A 95 18.36 26.98 0.88
CA GLY A 95 19.68 26.42 1.09
C GLY A 95 20.66 27.27 0.31
N GLN A 96 20.89 28.50 0.78
CA GLN A 96 22.03 29.31 0.34
C GLN A 96 23.34 28.51 0.52
N LEU A 97 24.25 28.73 -0.44
CA LEU A 97 25.67 28.42 -0.37
C LEU A 97 26.33 29.04 0.86
#